data_AF-A0A9P9IL65-F1
#
_entry.id   AF-A0A9P9IL65-F1
#
_cell.length_a   1.000
_cell.length_b   1.000
_cell.length_c   1.000
_cell.angle_alpha   90.00
_cell.angle_beta   90.00
_cell.angle_gamma   90.00
#
_symmetry.space_group_name_H-M   'P 1'
#
loop_
_entity.id
_entity.type
_entity.pdbx_description
1 polymer ?
#
loop_
_entity_poly.entity_id
_entity_poly.type
_entity_poly.pdbx_seq_one_letter_code
_entity_poly.pdbx_strand_id
1 'polypeptide(L)'
;MRAGYLAILAFKAASAVMGSPTPVPHATPEAGAPEATDGVVQFADLVAAAFDQAQAIAESDAQKRSSTCSWSNIHIRREWGTLSTTEKKAYMTPKSAAPGAKTRFDDWVATHINQTLTIYYTGNFLAWYRYFTWLYEEALRNECSYTGTQPTAVTGLHSSPIFDGSDTSMSGDGVYIPDQEDIILGRSSGLPPIYLPAGTGGGCVTSSQLD
;
A
#
# COMPACT_ATOMS: atom_id res chain seq x y z
N MET A 1 39.93 27.02 -18.36
CA MET A 1 39.50 25.69 -18.84
C MET A 1 40.00 24.63 -17.86
N ARG A 2 39.21 23.56 -17.64
CA ARG A 2 39.61 22.27 -17.02
C ARG A 2 40.38 22.31 -15.69
N ALA A 3 39.65 22.16 -14.58
CA ALA A 3 40.12 21.41 -13.42
C ALA A 3 39.15 20.22 -13.24
N GLY A 4 39.62 19.00 -13.46
CA GLY A 4 38.80 17.80 -13.40
C GLY A 4 39.64 16.53 -13.48
N TYR A 5 39.12 15.48 -12.83
CA TYR A 5 39.67 14.14 -12.59
C TYR A 5 40.55 13.94 -11.34
N LEU A 6 40.16 12.88 -10.60
CA LEU A 6 40.86 12.16 -9.52
C LEU A 6 41.02 12.94 -8.20
N ALA A 7 40.70 12.40 -7.02
CA ALA A 7 40.14 11.10 -6.61
C ALA A 7 39.11 11.35 -5.45
N ILE A 8 38.40 10.39 -4.84
CA ILE A 8 38.87 9.21 -4.09
C ILE A 8 37.75 8.15 -4.03
N LEU A 9 38.07 6.88 -4.29
CA LEU A 9 37.26 5.74 -3.83
C LEU A 9 37.51 5.52 -2.34
N ALA A 10 36.50 5.68 -1.48
CA ALA A 10 36.47 5.07 -0.14
C ALA A 10 35.07 5.19 0.50
N PHE A 11 34.22 4.16 0.34
CA PHE A 11 33.32 3.64 1.39
C PHE A 11 32.64 2.33 0.95
N LYS A 12 33.47 1.31 0.71
CA LYS A 12 33.04 -0.11 0.74
C LYS A 12 33.79 -0.81 1.87
N ALA A 13 33.24 -0.79 3.08
CA ALA A 13 33.50 -1.73 4.19
C ALA A 13 32.88 -1.23 5.51
N ALA A 14 31.56 -1.36 5.66
CA ALA A 14 30.87 -1.40 6.96
C ALA A 14 29.49 -2.03 6.74
N SER A 15 29.09 -2.96 7.61
CA SER A 15 27.88 -3.83 7.52
C SER A 15 28.05 -5.14 6.74
N ALA A 16 29.12 -5.88 7.07
CA ALA A 16 29.13 -7.34 6.97
C ALA A 16 29.38 -7.93 8.37
N VAL A 17 28.33 -8.09 9.16
CA VAL A 17 28.19 -8.99 10.33
C VAL A 17 26.74 -8.89 10.83
N MET A 18 26.16 -10.02 11.25
CA MET A 18 24.75 -10.26 11.61
C MET A 18 23.75 -10.15 10.44
N GLY A 19 23.35 -11.33 9.93
CA GLY A 19 22.39 -11.46 8.82
C GLY A 19 22.46 -12.78 8.05
N SER A 20 23.08 -13.83 8.60
CA SER A 20 23.04 -15.17 7.99
C SER A 20 21.63 -15.75 8.14
N PRO A 21 20.93 -16.12 7.05
CA PRO A 21 19.64 -16.78 7.16
C PRO A 21 19.84 -18.20 7.74
N THR A 22 19.46 -18.39 9.00
CA THR A 22 19.35 -19.72 9.59
C THR A 22 18.19 -20.47 8.94
N PRO A 23 18.36 -21.72 8.48
CA PRO A 23 17.24 -22.52 7.99
C PRO A 23 16.23 -22.73 9.11
N VAL A 24 15.03 -22.16 8.97
CA VAL A 24 13.91 -22.47 9.85
C VAL A 24 13.40 -23.86 9.45
N PRO A 25 13.28 -24.83 10.39
CA PRO A 25 12.67 -26.11 10.09
C PRO A 25 11.24 -25.93 9.59
N HIS A 26 10.80 -26.77 8.63
CA HIS A 26 9.40 -26.74 8.18
C HIS A 26 8.45 -27.02 9.35
N ALA A 27 7.75 -25.98 9.82
CA ALA A 27 6.61 -26.14 10.69
C ALA A 27 5.42 -26.68 9.87
N THR A 28 4.88 -27.81 10.30
CA THR A 28 3.58 -28.31 9.83
C THR A 28 2.46 -27.39 10.29
N PRO A 29 1.38 -27.21 9.49
CA PRO A 29 0.28 -26.33 9.86
C PRO A 29 -0.60 -26.98 10.95
N GLU A 30 -0.35 -26.64 12.21
CA GLU A 30 -1.26 -26.95 13.32
C GLU A 30 -2.08 -25.72 13.69
N ALA A 31 -3.34 -25.93 14.09
CA ALA A 31 -4.37 -24.90 14.05
C ALA A 31 -4.36 -23.96 15.28
N GLY A 32 -4.63 -22.67 15.04
CA GLY A 32 -4.88 -21.66 16.08
C GLY A 32 -3.64 -20.87 16.46
N ALA A 33 -3.48 -19.66 15.91
CA ALA A 33 -2.29 -18.82 16.10
C ALA A 33 -2.51 -17.70 17.14
N PRO A 34 -2.08 -17.87 18.40
CA PRO A 34 -1.87 -16.75 19.32
C PRO A 34 -0.65 -15.89 18.93
N GLU A 35 0.28 -16.41 18.12
CA GLU A 35 1.44 -15.66 17.60
C GLU A 35 1.04 -14.47 16.70
N ALA A 36 -0.14 -14.52 16.07
CA ALA A 36 -0.59 -13.44 15.19
C ALA A 36 -0.89 -12.14 15.95
N THR A 37 -1.30 -12.21 17.23
CA THR A 37 -1.62 -11.03 18.03
C THR A 37 -0.38 -10.32 18.58
N ASP A 38 0.65 -11.07 19.00
CA ASP A 38 1.90 -10.48 19.50
C ASP A 38 2.63 -9.69 18.41
N GLY A 39 2.63 -10.20 17.16
CA GLY A 39 3.19 -9.49 16.01
C GLY A 39 2.49 -8.16 15.70
N VAL A 40 1.18 -8.05 15.96
CA VAL A 40 0.42 -6.81 15.75
C VAL A 40 0.71 -5.77 16.83
N VAL A 41 0.86 -6.18 18.10
CA VAL A 41 1.26 -5.27 19.19
C VAL A 41 2.68 -4.75 18.95
N GLN A 42 3.62 -5.62 18.62
CA GLN A 42 5.00 -5.24 18.29
C GLN A 42 5.07 -4.28 17.09
N PHE A 43 4.16 -4.43 16.11
CA PHE A 43 4.06 -3.51 14.98
C PHE A 43 3.50 -2.14 15.40
N ALA A 44 2.52 -2.09 16.30
CA ALA A 44 1.97 -0.83 16.83
C ALA A 44 3.02 -0.02 17.60
N ASP A 45 3.80 -0.68 18.48
CA ASP A 45 4.90 -0.03 19.21
C ASP A 45 5.99 0.48 18.26
N LEU A 46 6.31 -0.28 17.20
CA LEU A 46 7.27 0.13 16.18
C LEU A 46 6.76 1.34 15.37
N VAL A 47 5.46 1.41 15.07
CA VAL A 47 4.84 2.57 14.41
C VAL A 47 4.85 3.80 15.31
N ALA A 48 4.57 3.66 16.61
CA ALA A 48 4.68 4.75 17.57
C ALA A 48 6.11 5.27 17.69
N ALA A 49 7.09 4.38 17.87
CA ALA A 49 8.51 4.75 17.91
C ALA A 49 8.99 5.41 16.60
N ALA A 50 8.49 4.96 15.45
CA ALA A 50 8.79 5.58 14.15
C ALA A 50 8.16 6.97 14.00
N PHE A 51 6.99 7.22 14.61
CA PHE A 51 6.37 8.54 14.66
C PHE A 51 7.18 9.51 15.54
N ASP A 52 7.53 9.10 16.76
CA ASP A 52 8.37 9.89 17.67
C ASP A 52 9.73 10.20 17.05
N GLN A 53 10.34 9.23 16.37
CA GLN A 53 11.59 9.43 15.65
C GLN A 53 11.43 10.37 14.45
N ALA A 54 10.32 10.31 13.72
CA ALA A 54 10.02 11.27 12.66
C ALA A 54 9.85 12.70 13.22
N GLN A 55 9.29 12.85 14.42
CA GLN A 55 9.20 14.12 15.12
C GLN A 55 10.57 14.67 15.51
N ALA A 56 11.40 13.87 16.18
CA ALA A 56 12.76 14.25 16.51
C ALA A 56 13.58 14.63 15.27
N ILE A 57 13.42 13.92 14.14
CA ILE A 57 14.09 14.23 12.87
C ILE A 57 13.62 15.58 12.30
N ALA A 58 12.31 15.79 12.20
CA ALA A 58 11.73 17.00 11.60
C ALA A 58 11.93 18.27 12.47
N GLU A 59 12.13 18.12 13.77
CA GLU A 59 12.52 19.20 14.68
C GLU A 59 14.05 19.44 14.74
N SER A 60 14.87 18.48 14.26
CA SER A 60 16.33 18.59 14.32
C SER A 60 16.93 19.46 13.21
N ASP A 61 17.81 20.39 13.60
CA ASP A 61 18.62 21.18 12.66
C ASP A 61 19.59 20.33 11.81
N ALA A 62 19.88 19.10 12.24
CA ALA A 62 20.88 18.21 11.64
C ALA A 62 20.55 17.76 10.20
N GLN A 63 19.29 17.88 9.76
CA GLN A 63 18.85 17.47 8.42
C GLN A 63 18.16 18.60 7.63
N LYS A 64 18.58 19.87 7.82
CA LYS A 64 18.22 21.01 6.97
C LYS A 64 18.78 20.93 5.52
N ARG A 65 18.48 19.85 4.80
CA ARG A 65 18.61 19.76 3.33
C ARG A 65 17.48 20.53 2.65
N SER A 66 17.48 21.87 2.75
CA SER A 66 16.49 22.73 2.07
C SER A 66 15.05 22.21 2.18
N SER A 67 14.67 21.68 3.35
CA SER A 67 13.44 20.91 3.52
C SER A 67 12.24 21.85 3.48
N THR A 68 11.41 21.72 2.45
CA THR A 68 10.06 22.30 2.43
C THR A 68 9.09 21.51 3.31
N CYS A 69 9.47 20.33 3.80
CA CYS A 69 8.69 19.54 4.76
C CYS A 69 8.95 20.03 6.19
N SER A 70 7.87 20.32 6.93
CA SER A 70 7.86 20.78 8.32
C SER A 70 6.61 20.28 9.05
N TRP A 71 6.61 20.33 10.38
CA TRP A 71 5.44 19.97 11.19
C TRP A 71 4.16 20.76 10.86
N SER A 72 4.30 21.95 10.29
CA SER A 72 3.19 22.78 9.82
C SER A 72 2.57 22.36 8.48
N ASN A 73 3.19 21.44 7.72
CA ASN A 73 2.65 20.98 6.42
C ASN A 73 2.75 19.46 6.19
N ILE A 74 3.02 18.68 7.24
CA ILE A 74 2.98 17.22 7.18
C ILE A 74 1.54 16.72 6.97
N HIS A 75 1.38 15.66 6.17
CA HIS A 75 0.09 15.02 5.90
C HIS A 75 -0.04 13.70 6.65
N ILE A 76 -1.07 13.57 7.49
CA ILE A 76 -1.30 12.39 8.34
C ILE A 76 -2.35 11.49 7.69
N ARG A 77 -1.91 10.37 7.10
CA ARG A 77 -2.81 9.31 6.60
C ARG A 77 -3.57 8.67 7.77
N ARG A 78 -4.88 8.50 7.61
CA ARG A 78 -5.81 8.00 8.63
C ARG A 78 -6.49 6.71 8.17
N GLU A 79 -7.02 5.92 9.08
CA GLU A 79 -7.76 4.71 8.73
C GLU A 79 -9.13 5.08 8.10
N TRP A 80 -9.60 4.33 7.09
CA TRP A 80 -10.80 4.67 6.32
C TRP A 80 -12.06 4.84 7.17
N GLY A 81 -12.31 3.95 8.13
CA GLY A 81 -13.40 4.04 9.10
C GLY A 81 -13.35 5.30 9.97
N THR A 82 -12.17 5.91 10.17
CA THR A 82 -12.03 7.20 10.90
C THR A 82 -12.31 8.45 10.06
N LEU A 83 -12.53 8.33 8.75
CA LEU A 83 -12.89 9.45 7.87
C LEU A 83 -14.39 9.74 7.91
N SER A 84 -14.76 11.02 7.83
CA SER A 84 -16.16 11.44 7.69
C SER A 84 -16.74 11.09 6.32
N THR A 85 -18.06 10.97 6.22
CA THR A 85 -18.79 10.72 4.95
C THR A 85 -18.40 11.68 3.83
N THR A 86 -18.16 12.97 4.15
CA THR A 86 -17.75 13.98 3.18
C THR A 86 -16.35 13.72 2.64
N GLU A 87 -15.40 13.39 3.52
CA GLU A 87 -14.02 13.06 3.12
C GLU A 87 -14.01 11.79 2.27
N LYS A 88 -14.76 10.76 2.67
CA LYS A 88 -14.88 9.50 1.91
C LYS A 88 -15.42 9.72 0.49
N LYS A 89 -16.45 10.55 0.32
CA LYS A 89 -17.04 10.86 -1.00
C LYS A 89 -16.15 11.74 -1.88
N ALA A 90 -15.28 12.56 -1.28
CA ALA A 90 -14.32 13.38 -2.01
C ALA A 90 -13.07 12.60 -2.52
N TYR A 91 -12.95 11.30 -2.22
CA TYR A 91 -11.80 10.46 -2.61
C TYR A 91 -11.93 9.82 -4.02
N MET A 92 -12.92 10.22 -4.84
CA MET A 92 -13.21 9.63 -6.16
C MET A 92 -12.72 10.53 -7.33
N THR A 93 -12.21 9.94 -8.44
CA THR A 93 -11.44 10.67 -9.49
C THR A 93 -11.95 10.52 -10.94
N PRO A 94 -11.91 11.59 -11.77
CA PRO A 94 -12.17 11.51 -13.22
C PRO A 94 -11.22 12.33 -14.13
N LYS A 95 -11.25 12.26 -15.48
CA LYS A 95 -11.46 11.14 -16.44
C LYS A 95 -10.41 11.36 -17.63
N SER A 96 -9.90 10.35 -18.37
CA SER A 96 -8.59 10.38 -19.13
C SER A 96 -8.49 9.50 -20.42
N ALA A 97 -7.27 9.12 -20.91
CA ALA A 97 -6.99 8.96 -22.38
C ALA A 97 -6.01 7.89 -23.00
N ALA A 98 -5.38 6.90 -22.32
CA ALA A 98 -4.72 5.75 -23.03
C ALA A 98 -5.76 4.93 -23.86
N PRO A 99 -5.41 4.06 -24.84
CA PRO A 99 -6.42 3.52 -25.78
C PRO A 99 -7.63 2.80 -25.14
N GLY A 100 -7.43 2.17 -23.98
CA GLY A 100 -8.50 1.63 -23.14
C GLY A 100 -8.80 2.45 -21.87
N ALA A 101 -7.93 3.40 -21.51
CA ALA A 101 -8.12 4.27 -20.35
C ALA A 101 -9.05 5.42 -20.73
N LYS A 102 -10.23 5.41 -20.12
CA LYS A 102 -11.28 6.42 -20.23
C LYS A 102 -11.25 7.38 -19.04
N THR A 103 -10.55 7.03 -17.96
CA THR A 103 -10.57 7.75 -16.68
C THR A 103 -9.16 8.09 -16.15
N ARG A 104 -8.97 9.13 -15.32
CA ARG A 104 -7.68 9.41 -14.65
C ARG A 104 -7.31 8.26 -13.71
N PHE A 105 -8.31 7.59 -13.14
CA PHE A 105 -8.12 6.34 -12.40
C PHE A 105 -7.46 5.26 -13.28
N ASP A 106 -7.89 5.13 -14.55
CA ASP A 106 -7.34 4.17 -15.50
C ASP A 106 -5.87 4.46 -15.88
N ASP A 107 -5.37 5.70 -15.76
CA ASP A 107 -3.93 6.00 -15.95
C ASP A 107 -3.08 5.29 -14.88
N TRP A 108 -3.55 5.26 -13.63
CA TRP A 108 -2.89 4.56 -12.52
C TRP A 108 -2.91 3.05 -12.73
N VAL A 109 -4.04 2.51 -13.20
CA VAL A 109 -4.18 1.10 -13.57
C VAL A 109 -3.25 0.76 -14.73
N ALA A 110 -3.22 1.57 -15.80
CA ALA A 110 -2.39 1.35 -16.97
C ALA A 110 -0.88 1.39 -16.65
N THR A 111 -0.41 2.35 -15.84
CA THR A 111 1.00 2.40 -15.45
C THR A 111 1.40 1.25 -14.51
N HIS A 112 0.48 0.80 -13.64
CA HIS A 112 0.71 -0.35 -12.76
C HIS A 112 0.81 -1.66 -13.56
N ILE A 113 -0.11 -1.89 -14.50
CA ILE A 113 -0.05 -3.02 -15.45
C ILE A 113 1.28 -2.98 -16.23
N ASN A 114 1.62 -1.85 -16.84
CA ASN A 114 2.81 -1.71 -17.69
C ASN A 114 4.13 -1.93 -16.91
N GLN A 115 4.17 -1.59 -15.63
CA GLN A 115 5.38 -1.73 -14.80
C GLN A 115 5.39 -2.99 -13.92
N THR A 116 4.34 -3.82 -13.92
CA THR A 116 4.18 -4.98 -13.02
C THR A 116 5.44 -5.87 -12.91
N LEU A 117 6.07 -6.20 -14.03
CA LEU A 117 7.26 -7.06 -14.07
C LEU A 117 8.54 -6.43 -13.49
N THR A 118 8.56 -5.12 -13.22
CA THR A 118 9.71 -4.38 -12.68
C THR A 118 9.45 -3.78 -11.29
N ILE A 119 8.24 -3.93 -10.75
CA ILE A 119 7.83 -3.39 -9.45
C ILE A 119 7.52 -4.47 -8.42
N TYR A 120 7.09 -5.67 -8.83
CA TYR A 120 6.87 -6.81 -7.92
C TYR A 120 8.12 -7.68 -7.80
N TYR A 121 8.42 -8.15 -6.58
CA TYR A 121 9.60 -8.95 -6.24
C TYR A 121 10.96 -8.28 -6.59
N THR A 122 10.97 -6.95 -6.71
CA THR A 122 12.17 -6.14 -6.97
C THR A 122 12.53 -5.25 -5.78
N GLY A 123 13.80 -4.82 -5.71
CA GLY A 123 14.29 -3.96 -4.62
C GLY A 123 13.62 -2.58 -4.54
N ASN A 124 12.95 -2.14 -5.60
CA ASN A 124 12.18 -0.90 -5.63
C ASN A 124 10.71 -1.05 -5.22
N PHE A 125 10.19 -2.26 -4.95
CA PHE A 125 8.78 -2.52 -4.59
C PHE A 125 8.23 -1.49 -3.58
N LEU A 126 8.76 -1.46 -2.36
CA LEU A 126 8.25 -0.58 -1.29
C LEU A 126 8.34 0.92 -1.63
N ALA A 127 9.42 1.33 -2.30
CA ALA A 127 9.62 2.73 -2.70
C ALA A 127 8.67 3.14 -3.83
N TRP A 128 8.43 2.25 -4.80
CA TRP A 128 7.51 2.48 -5.91
C TRP A 128 6.08 2.61 -5.42
N TYR A 129 5.58 1.69 -4.58
CA TYR A 129 4.22 1.79 -4.03
C TYR A 129 4.01 2.99 -3.11
N ARG A 130 5.03 3.38 -2.34
CA ARG A 130 5.01 4.63 -1.55
C ARG A 130 4.86 5.85 -2.45
N TYR A 131 5.63 5.93 -3.54
CA TYR A 131 5.58 7.07 -4.46
C TYR A 131 4.30 7.07 -5.32
N PHE A 132 3.85 5.90 -5.78
CA PHE A 132 2.61 5.72 -6.53
C PHE A 132 1.38 6.15 -5.73
N THR A 133 1.27 5.73 -4.46
CA THR A 133 0.17 6.17 -3.58
C THR A 133 0.28 7.67 -3.25
N TRP A 134 1.48 8.20 -2.99
CA TRP A 134 1.65 9.65 -2.80
C TRP A 134 1.22 10.46 -4.03
N LEU A 135 1.61 10.05 -5.25
CA LEU A 135 1.18 10.69 -6.49
C LEU A 135 -0.35 10.59 -6.70
N TYR A 136 -0.99 9.48 -6.33
CA TYR A 136 -2.45 9.34 -6.38
C TYR A 136 -3.15 10.31 -5.39
N GLU A 137 -2.61 10.44 -4.17
CA GLU A 137 -3.06 11.41 -3.18
C GLU A 137 -2.90 12.86 -3.68
N GLU A 138 -1.78 13.20 -4.32
CA GLU A 138 -1.58 14.51 -4.95
C GLU A 138 -2.56 14.77 -6.10
N ALA A 139 -2.86 13.79 -6.95
CA ALA A 139 -3.85 13.96 -8.01
C ALA A 139 -5.24 14.22 -7.44
N LEU A 140 -5.64 13.49 -6.39
CA LEU A 140 -6.88 13.76 -5.65
C LEU A 140 -6.94 15.20 -5.10
N ARG A 141 -5.87 15.66 -4.45
CA ARG A 141 -5.78 17.01 -3.88
C ARG A 141 -5.88 18.09 -4.97
N ASN A 142 -5.06 17.97 -6.00
CA ASN A 142 -4.83 19.03 -6.98
C ASN A 142 -5.82 19.00 -8.16
N GLU A 143 -6.34 17.83 -8.54
CA GLU A 143 -7.27 17.66 -9.66
C GLU A 143 -8.75 17.51 -9.21
N CYS A 144 -8.99 17.03 -7.97
CA CYS A 144 -10.34 16.74 -7.45
C CYS A 144 -10.71 17.52 -6.18
N SER A 145 -9.89 18.48 -5.74
CA SER A 145 -10.11 19.29 -4.53
C SER A 145 -10.21 18.48 -3.22
N TYR A 146 -9.64 17.28 -3.17
CA TYR A 146 -9.64 16.46 -1.96
C TYR A 146 -8.76 17.11 -0.87
N THR A 147 -9.35 17.49 0.26
CA THR A 147 -8.59 18.10 1.38
C THR A 147 -8.09 17.08 2.40
N GLY A 148 -8.68 15.88 2.43
CA GLY A 148 -8.31 14.79 3.33
C GLY A 148 -6.96 14.15 2.99
N THR A 149 -6.66 12.99 3.57
CA THR A 149 -5.43 12.22 3.34
C THR A 149 -5.75 10.84 2.80
N GLN A 150 -4.81 10.16 2.13
CA GLN A 150 -5.08 8.82 1.62
C GLN A 150 -5.34 7.85 2.79
N PRO A 151 -6.44 7.07 2.77
CA PRO A 151 -6.78 6.18 3.85
C PRO A 151 -5.87 4.94 3.96
N THR A 152 -5.85 4.34 5.15
CA THR A 152 -5.36 2.97 5.39
C THR A 152 -6.52 2.02 5.71
N ALA A 153 -6.29 0.72 5.56
CA ALA A 153 -7.20 -0.34 5.98
C ALA A 153 -6.44 -1.33 6.90
N VAL A 154 -7.01 -1.64 8.06
CA VAL A 154 -6.41 -2.50 9.10
C VAL A 154 -7.35 -3.59 9.63
N THR A 155 -8.61 -3.59 9.20
CA THR A 155 -9.63 -4.56 9.59
C THR A 155 -9.76 -5.69 8.56
N GLY A 156 -10.26 -6.86 8.99
CA GLY A 156 -10.46 -8.02 8.11
C GLY A 156 -11.48 -7.75 7.00
N LEU A 157 -11.31 -8.37 5.83
CA LEU A 157 -11.93 -7.96 4.57
C LEU A 157 -13.45 -7.72 4.66
N HIS A 158 -14.24 -8.75 5.04
CA HIS A 158 -15.71 -8.67 5.11
C HIS A 158 -16.25 -7.85 6.29
N SER A 159 -15.44 -7.55 7.31
CA SER A 159 -15.82 -6.71 8.45
C SER A 159 -15.23 -5.30 8.37
N SER A 160 -14.59 -4.95 7.25
CA SER A 160 -13.95 -3.65 7.08
C SER A 160 -14.93 -2.59 6.59
N PRO A 161 -14.96 -1.38 7.19
CA PRO A 161 -15.77 -0.26 6.70
C PRO A 161 -15.43 0.22 5.27
N ILE A 162 -14.35 -0.29 4.68
CA ILE A 162 -13.99 -0.03 3.28
C ILE A 162 -14.70 -0.99 2.31
N PHE A 163 -15.28 -2.09 2.79
CA PHE A 163 -15.98 -3.11 1.98
C PHE A 163 -17.36 -3.50 2.54
N ASP A 164 -17.95 -2.69 3.42
CA ASP A 164 -19.23 -3.00 4.10
C ASP A 164 -20.50 -2.78 3.24
N GLY A 165 -20.35 -2.31 2.00
CA GLY A 165 -21.45 -2.03 1.08
C GLY A 165 -22.28 -0.78 1.39
N SER A 166 -21.87 0.05 2.35
CA SER A 166 -22.52 1.33 2.65
C SER A 166 -22.32 2.38 1.55
N ASP A 167 -23.01 3.52 1.65
CA ASP A 167 -22.74 4.70 0.81
C ASP A 167 -21.39 5.39 1.13
N THR A 168 -20.59 4.79 2.02
CA THR A 168 -19.29 5.28 2.48
C THR A 168 -18.17 4.23 2.38
N SER A 169 -18.40 3.11 1.70
CA SER A 169 -17.38 2.10 1.40
C SER A 169 -16.86 2.22 -0.04
N MET A 170 -15.82 1.45 -0.37
CA MET A 170 -15.40 1.19 -1.75
C MET A 170 -16.27 0.07 -2.36
N SER A 171 -17.60 0.26 -2.34
CA SER A 171 -18.61 -0.79 -2.62
C SER A 171 -18.60 -1.93 -1.59
N GLY A 172 -19.22 -3.06 -1.89
CA GLY A 172 -19.32 -4.23 -1.02
C GLY A 172 -19.01 -5.52 -1.76
N ASP A 173 -19.49 -6.65 -1.25
CA ASP A 173 -19.31 -7.96 -1.89
C ASP A 173 -20.05 -8.07 -3.25
N GLY A 174 -19.56 -8.99 -4.08
CA GLY A 174 -20.15 -9.33 -5.36
C GLY A 174 -21.45 -10.13 -5.21
N VAL A 175 -22.23 -10.22 -6.29
CA VAL A 175 -23.34 -11.18 -6.39
C VAL A 175 -22.78 -12.58 -6.14
N TYR A 176 -23.36 -13.31 -5.18
CA TYR A 176 -22.95 -14.66 -4.86
C TYR A 176 -23.14 -15.60 -6.07
N ILE A 177 -22.06 -16.31 -6.42
CA ILE A 177 -22.08 -17.38 -7.42
C ILE A 177 -21.87 -18.70 -6.65
N PRO A 178 -22.83 -19.66 -6.71
CA PRO A 178 -22.68 -20.94 -6.05
C PRO A 178 -21.64 -21.84 -6.75
N ASP A 179 -21.17 -22.85 -6.02
CA ASP A 179 -20.36 -23.96 -6.54
C ASP A 179 -19.07 -23.55 -7.29
N GLN A 180 -18.45 -22.45 -6.88
CA GLN A 180 -17.15 -22.01 -7.39
C GLN A 180 -15.99 -22.90 -6.90
N GLU A 181 -15.08 -23.27 -7.81
CA GLU A 181 -13.84 -23.97 -7.48
C GLU A 181 -12.83 -23.05 -6.76
N ASP A 182 -11.92 -23.65 -5.98
CA ASP A 182 -10.84 -22.93 -5.30
C ASP A 182 -9.95 -22.14 -6.28
N ILE A 183 -9.52 -20.95 -5.86
CA ILE A 183 -8.51 -20.15 -6.54
C ILE A 183 -7.13 -20.79 -6.32
N ILE A 184 -6.49 -21.24 -7.40
CA ILE A 184 -5.19 -21.93 -7.35
C ILE A 184 -4.06 -20.96 -7.72
N LEU A 185 -3.32 -20.46 -6.72
CA LEU A 185 -2.15 -19.61 -6.93
C LEU A 185 -0.89 -20.44 -7.20
N GLY A 186 0.11 -19.83 -7.86
CA GLY A 186 1.46 -20.42 -8.06
C GLY A 186 1.57 -21.47 -9.17
N ARG A 187 0.49 -22.20 -9.49
CA ARG A 187 0.47 -23.29 -10.48
C ARG A 187 0.96 -22.90 -11.87
N SER A 188 0.64 -21.69 -12.34
CA SER A 188 1.10 -21.14 -13.63
C SER A 188 2.59 -20.77 -13.66
N SER A 189 3.20 -20.62 -12.47
CA SER A 189 4.56 -20.10 -12.30
C SER A 189 5.57 -21.19 -11.90
N GLY A 190 5.17 -22.46 -11.95
CA GLY A 190 6.00 -23.60 -11.53
C GLY A 190 6.21 -23.71 -10.01
N LEU A 191 5.47 -22.95 -9.21
CA LEU A 191 5.49 -23.03 -7.75
C LEU A 191 4.48 -24.06 -7.24
N PRO A 192 4.67 -24.61 -6.03
CA PRO A 192 3.65 -25.44 -5.38
C PRO A 192 2.29 -24.72 -5.34
N PRO A 193 1.18 -25.39 -5.71
CA PRO A 193 -0.13 -24.75 -5.75
C PRO A 193 -0.61 -24.40 -4.35
N ILE A 194 -1.10 -23.17 -4.18
CA ILE A 194 -1.82 -22.74 -2.98
C ILE A 194 -3.29 -22.65 -3.36
N TYR A 195 -4.14 -23.37 -2.63
CA TYR A 195 -5.59 -23.40 -2.81
C TYR A 195 -6.24 -22.41 -1.83
N LEU A 196 -7.10 -21.54 -2.33
CA LEU A 196 -7.85 -20.56 -1.55
C LEU A 196 -9.34 -20.68 -1.90
N PRO A 197 -10.26 -20.69 -0.92
CA PRO A 197 -11.69 -20.67 -1.19
C PRO A 197 -12.11 -19.46 -2.03
N ALA A 198 -13.08 -19.63 -2.93
CA ALA A 198 -13.55 -18.56 -3.82
C ALA A 198 -14.24 -17.38 -3.10
N GLY A 199 -14.73 -17.57 -1.88
CA GLY A 199 -15.37 -16.54 -1.05
C GLY A 199 -16.90 -16.57 -1.10
N THR A 200 -17.53 -15.43 -0.80
CA THR A 200 -18.99 -15.29 -0.65
C THR A 200 -19.67 -14.46 -1.74
N GLY A 201 -18.92 -14.01 -2.75
CA GLY A 201 -19.41 -13.22 -3.88
C GLY A 201 -19.11 -13.89 -5.22
N GLY A 202 -18.31 -13.21 -6.06
CA GLY A 202 -17.81 -13.71 -7.34
C GLY A 202 -18.37 -13.01 -8.58
N GLY A 203 -19.57 -12.42 -8.50
CA GLY A 203 -20.18 -11.60 -9.55
C GLY A 203 -19.87 -10.09 -9.43
N CYS A 204 -20.62 -9.26 -10.15
CA CYS A 204 -20.57 -7.80 -10.03
C CYS A 204 -20.90 -7.34 -8.60
N VAL A 205 -20.33 -6.22 -8.16
CA VAL A 205 -20.63 -5.63 -6.83
C VAL A 205 -22.13 -5.37 -6.65
N THR A 206 -22.66 -5.72 -5.48
CA THR A 206 -24.11 -5.64 -5.18
C THR A 206 -24.58 -4.22 -4.85
N SER A 207 -23.67 -3.36 -4.39
CA SER A 207 -23.91 -1.97 -4.01
C SER A 207 -22.83 -1.07 -4.61
N SER A 208 -23.13 -0.31 -5.67
CA SER A 208 -22.18 0.61 -6.29
C SER A 208 -22.32 2.05 -5.76
N GLN A 209 -21.17 2.73 -5.64
CA GLN A 209 -21.02 4.18 -5.57
C GLN A 209 -19.97 4.66 -6.61
N LEU A 210 -19.55 3.80 -7.55
CA LEU A 210 -18.36 3.94 -8.38
C LEU A 210 -18.63 4.06 -9.90
N ASP A 211 -19.85 4.44 -10.29
CA ASP A 211 -20.27 4.67 -11.68
C ASP A 211 -20.00 6.13 -12.16
#